data_AF-A0A8S2YLN2-F1
#
_entry.id   AF-A0A8S2YLN2-F1
#
_cell.length_a   1.000
_cell.length_b   1.000
_cell.length_c   1.000
_cell.angle_alpha   90.00
_cell.angle_beta   90.00
_cell.angle_gamma   90.00
#
_symmetry.space_group_name_H-M   'P 1'
#
loop_
_entity.id
_entity.type
_entity.pdbx_description
1 polymer ?
#
loop_
_entity_poly.entity_id
_entity_poly.type
_entity_poly.pdbx_seq_one_letter_code
_entity_poly.pdbx_strand_id
1 'polypeptide(L)' 'MPRKLHGQCLICDDDAIGINFGVPTCMPCKAFFRRNANL' A
#
# COMPACT_ATOMS: atom_id res chain seq x y z
N MET A 1 6.01 -6.30 19.85
CA MET A 1 5.77 -6.20 18.40
C MET A 1 6.08 -4.76 17.98
N PRO A 2 7.12 -4.48 17.19
CA PRO A 2 7.39 -3.11 16.76
C PRO A 2 6.19 -2.63 15.94
N ARG A 3 5.56 -1.52 16.36
CA ARG A 3 4.49 -0.88 15.61
C ARG A 3 5.07 -0.47 14.26
N LYS A 4 4.72 -1.18 13.18
CA LYS A 4 4.98 -0.70 11.83
C LYS A 4 4.38 0.70 11.75
N LEU A 5 5.22 1.70 11.49
CA LEU A 5 4.82 3.12 11.37
C LEU A 5 3.82 3.32 10.23
N HIS A 6 3.74 2.35 9.33
CA HIS A 6 2.83 2.27 8.21
C HIS A 6 1.76 1.24 8.59
N GLY A 7 0.52 1.66 8.83
CA GLY A 7 -0.58 0.80 9.31
C GLY A 7 -0.99 -0.32 8.35
N GLN A 8 -2.29 -0.57 8.21
CA GLN A 8 -2.80 -1.59 7.27
C GLN A 8 -2.99 -0.99 5.87
N CYS A 9 -2.77 -1.80 4.84
CA CYS A 9 -3.08 -1.48 3.46
C CYS A 9 -4.59 -1.34 3.29
N LEU A 10 -5.09 -0.19 2.85
CA LEU A 10 -6.54 0.03 2.69
C LEU A 10 -7.16 -0.75 1.52
N ILE A 11 -6.38 -1.53 0.78
CA ILE A 11 -6.84 -2.30 -0.38
C ILE A 11 -7.02 -3.78 -0.05
N CYS A 12 -6.16 -4.34 0.81
CA CYS A 12 -6.12 -5.78 1.07
C CYS A 12 -5.75 -6.16 2.52
N ASP A 13 -5.68 -5.18 3.42
CA ASP A 13 -5.40 -5.32 4.86
C ASP A 13 -4.03 -5.93 5.25
N ASP A 14 -3.15 -6.16 4.28
CA ASP A 14 -1.74 -6.52 4.52
C ASP A 14 -0.96 -5.33 5.10
N ASP A 15 0.25 -5.56 5.60
CA ASP A 15 1.08 -4.52 6.18
C ASP A 15 1.44 -3.45 5.15
N ALA A 16 1.00 -2.21 5.40
CA ALA A 16 1.38 -1.09 4.57
C ALA A 16 2.89 -0.87 4.66
N ILE A 17 3.48 -0.41 3.57
CA ILE A 17 4.88 0.02 3.53
C ILE A 17 5.02 1.54 3.60
N GLY A 18 3.88 2.24 3.55
CA GLY A 18 3.77 3.70 3.58
C GLY A 18 2.53 4.18 2.85
N ILE A 19 2.45 5.50 2.64
CA ILE A 19 1.45 6.12 1.76
C ILE A 19 1.96 6.02 0.32
N ASN A 20 1.22 5.35 -0.57
CA ASN A 20 1.46 5.39 -2.01
C ASN A 20 0.17 5.80 -2.71
N PHE A 21 0.27 6.70 -3.70
CA PHE A 21 -0.88 7.21 -4.45
C PHE A 21 -1.99 7.81 -3.56
N GLY A 22 -1.59 8.45 -2.45
CA GLY A 22 -2.50 9.15 -1.54
C GLY A 22 -3.12 8.31 -0.42
N VAL A 23 -2.92 6.98 -0.41
CA VAL A 23 -3.47 6.10 0.64
C VAL A 23 -2.44 5.09 1.17
N PRO A 24 -2.57 4.59 2.41
CA PRO A 24 -1.72 3.52 2.94
C PRO A 24 -1.84 2.25 2.10
N THR A 25 -0.72 1.73 1.59
CA THR A 25 -0.70 0.53 0.75
C THR A 25 0.52 -0.36 0.99
N CYS A 26 0.36 -1.67 0.76
CA CYS A 26 1.43 -2.66 0.73
C CYS A 26 2.20 -2.63 -0.62
N MET A 27 3.35 -3.30 -0.67
CA MET A 27 4.19 -3.35 -1.89
C MET A 27 3.46 -3.97 -3.11
N PRO A 28 2.71 -5.09 -2.97
CA PRO A 28 1.95 -5.66 -4.08
C PRO A 28 0.90 -4.71 -4.67
N CYS A 29 0.06 -4.08 -3.83
CA CYS A 29 -0.97 -3.14 -4.28
C CYS A 29 -0.38 -1.91 -4.97
N LYS A 30 0.73 -1.38 -4.46
CA LYS A 30 1.49 -0.30 -5.13
C LYS A 30 1.93 -0.72 -6.54
N ALA A 31 2.51 -1.92 -6.67
CA ALA A 31 3.01 -2.43 -7.94
C ALA A 31 1.86 -2.75 -8.92
N PHE A 32 0.75 -3.28 -8.41
CA PHE A 32 -0.47 -3.53 -9.19
C PHE A 32 -1.02 -2.23 -9.75
N PHE A 33 -1.20 -1.21 -8.91
CA PHE A 33 -1.73 0.09 -9.34
C PHE A 33 -0.85 0.71 -10.43
N ARG A 34 0.47 0.79 -10.22
CA ARG A 34 1.40 1.36 -11.23
C ARG A 34 1.36 0.66 -12.60
N ARG A 35 1.08 -0.64 -12.66
CA ARG A 35 1.00 -1.39 -13.92
C ARG A 35 -0.31 -1.16 -14.67
N ASN A 36 -1.39 -0.86 -13.94
CA ASN A 36 -2.74 -0.80 -14.49
C ASN A 36 -3.31 0.62 -14.55
N ALA A 37 -2.67 1.61 -13.92
CA ALA A 37 -3.11 3.00 -13.88
C ALA A 37 -2.78 3.80 -15.15
N ASN A 38 -2.67 3.14 -16.31
CA ASN A 38 -2.48 3.81 -17.59
C ASN A 38 -3.83 4.38 -18.05
N LEU A 39 -3.99 5.70 -17.89
CA LEU A 39 -4.90 6.52 -18.70
C LEU A 39 -4.10 7.12 -19.86
#